data_AF-A0A553FKY2-F1
#
_entry.id   AF-A0A553FKY2-F1
#
_cell.length_a   1.000
_cell.length_b   1.000
_cell.length_c   1.000
_cell.angle_alpha   90.00
_cell.angle_beta   90.00
_cell.angle_gamma   90.00
#
_symmetry.space_group_name_H-M   'P 1'
#
loop_
_entity.id
_entity.type
_entity.pdbx_description
1 polymer ?
#
loop_
_entity_poly.entity_id
_entity_poly.type
_entity_poly.pdbx_seq_one_letter_code
_entity_poly.pdbx_strand_id
1 'polypeptide(L)'
;MTILDQQVPLSSNIYFALQRYRTFWLLLCLTAVIDYVTTLNFMINGSIALEANVVIRHLAYELGIFPGVFIGKLLQLFSGVAFCALSRELSRAILLLLILLNLLAIFINTVY
;
A
#
# COMPACT_ATOMS: atom_id res chain seq x y z
N MET A 1 8.24 23.08 2.99
CA MET A 1 8.55 22.96 1.56
C MET A 1 7.51 23.77 0.80
N THR A 2 7.90 24.60 -0.17
CA THR A 2 6.97 25.33 -1.02
C THR A 2 6.66 24.48 -2.25
N ILE A 3 5.38 24.23 -2.50
CA ILE A 3 4.90 23.57 -3.72
C ILE A 3 3.85 24.53 -4.30
N LEU A 4 4.05 25.00 -5.54
CA LEU A 4 3.12 25.91 -6.24
C LEU A 4 2.75 27.14 -5.38
N ASP A 5 3.76 27.81 -4.80
CA ASP A 5 3.62 28.97 -3.89
C ASP A 5 2.83 28.73 -2.59
N GLN A 6 2.39 27.51 -2.31
CA GLN A 6 1.83 27.13 -1.02
C GLN A 6 2.90 26.50 -0.13
N GLN A 7 3.01 26.97 1.11
CA GLN A 7 3.80 26.27 2.12
C GLN A 7 3.08 24.97 2.49
N VAL A 8 3.67 23.84 2.13
CA VAL A 8 3.22 22.51 2.56
C VAL A 8 4.02 22.11 3.79
N PRO A 9 3.41 22.09 4.99
CA PRO A 9 4.08 21.71 6.21
C PRO A 9 4.06 20.18 6.36
N LEU A 10 4.88 19.48 5.56
CA LEU A 10 4.91 18.01 5.42
C LEU A 10 4.87 17.26 6.76
N SER A 11 5.78 17.57 7.67
CA SER A 11 5.90 16.89 8.97
C SER A 11 4.63 17.05 9.82
N SER A 12 4.03 18.24 9.79
CA SER A 12 2.78 18.50 10.51
C SER A 12 1.59 17.76 9.88
N ASN A 13 1.58 17.60 8.55
CA ASN A 13 0.54 16.86 7.82
C ASN A 13 0.61 15.38 8.14
N ILE A 14 1.82 14.80 8.14
CA ILE A 14 2.06 13.41 8.52
C ILE A 14 1.59 13.17 9.95
N TYR A 15 2.03 14.01 10.90
CA TYR A 15 1.64 13.87 12.30
C TYR A 15 0.13 13.97 12.49
N PHE A 16 -0.51 14.94 11.84
CA PHE A 16 -1.95 15.08 11.82
C PHE A 16 -2.65 13.83 11.28
N ALA A 17 -2.21 13.31 10.13
CA ALA A 17 -2.81 12.13 9.51
C ALA A 17 -2.62 10.87 10.37
N LEU A 18 -1.44 10.65 10.95
CA LEU A 18 -1.15 9.52 11.83
C LEU A 18 -2.01 9.54 13.09
N GLN A 19 -2.20 10.70 13.72
CA GLN A 19 -3.02 10.82 14.92
C GLN A 19 -4.51 10.76 14.61
N ARG A 20 -4.98 11.56 13.66
CA ARG A 20 -6.42 11.70 13.36
C ARG A 20 -7.01 10.44 12.74
N TYR A 21 -6.24 9.75 11.91
CA TYR A 21 -6.69 8.59 11.13
C TYR A 21 -6.03 7.29 11.60
N ARG A 22 -5.67 7.19 12.88
CA ARG A 22 -4.97 6.04 13.46
C ARG A 22 -5.66 4.70 13.14
N THR A 23 -6.99 4.65 13.22
CA THR A 23 -7.75 3.44 12.88
C THR A 23 -7.59 3.04 11.42
N PHE A 24 -7.56 4.00 10.49
CA PHE A 24 -7.33 3.70 9.08
C PHE A 24 -5.89 3.23 8.82
N TRP A 25 -4.90 3.78 9.51
CA TRP A 25 -3.52 3.27 9.45
C TRP A 25 -3.42 1.83 9.96
N LEU A 26 -4.06 1.51 11.08
CA LEU A 26 -4.09 0.14 11.60
C LEU A 26 -4.79 -0.82 10.62
N LEU A 27 -5.92 -0.42 10.04
CA LEU A 27 -6.61 -1.20 9.01
C LEU A 27 -5.77 -1.36 7.75
N LEU A 28 -5.05 -0.33 7.33
CA LEU A 28 -4.14 -0.40 6.19
C LEU A 28 -3.01 -1.40 6.45
N CYS A 29 -2.38 -1.35 7.63
CA CYS A 29 -1.35 -2.32 8.00
C CYS A 29 -1.91 -3.75 8.07
N LEU A 30 -3.08 -3.94 8.70
CA LEU A 30 -3.71 -5.25 8.80
C LEU A 30 -4.04 -5.82 7.42
N THR A 31 -4.68 -5.04 6.57
CA THR A 31 -5.03 -5.46 5.21
C THR A 31 -3.77 -5.68 4.36
N ALA A 32 -2.71 -4.89 4.53
CA ALA A 32 -1.44 -5.11 3.82
C ALA A 32 -0.77 -6.43 4.21
N VAL A 33 -0.84 -6.83 5.49
CA VAL A 33 -0.31 -8.13 5.96
C VAL A 33 -1.14 -9.29 5.42
N ILE A 34 -2.47 -9.20 5.45
CA ILE A 34 -3.33 -10.25 4.90
C ILE A 34 -3.10 -10.36 3.39
N ASP A 35 -3.07 -9.23 2.69
CA ASP A 35 -2.80 -9.17 1.26
C ASP A 35 -1.44 -9.79 0.94
N TYR A 36 -0.37 -9.43 1.68
CA TYR A 36 0.95 -10.07 1.58
C TYR A 36 0.87 -11.60 1.64
N VAL A 37 0.21 -12.15 2.67
CA VAL A 37 0.08 -13.60 2.84
C VAL A 37 -0.72 -14.22 1.69
N THR A 38 -1.82 -13.60 1.27
CA THR A 38 -2.63 -14.11 0.15
C THR A 38 -1.89 -14.07 -1.17
N THR A 39 -1.15 -12.99 -1.47
CA THR A 39 -0.33 -12.89 -2.68
C THR A 39 0.80 -13.92 -2.68
N LEU A 40 1.46 -14.14 -1.54
CA LEU A 40 2.46 -15.21 -1.43
C LEU A 40 1.85 -16.57 -1.72
N ASN A 41 0.72 -16.88 -1.09
CA ASN A 41 0.03 -18.16 -1.28
C ASN A 41 -0.42 -18.35 -2.75
N PHE A 42 -0.92 -17.29 -3.38
CA PHE A 42 -1.30 -17.27 -4.79
C PHE A 42 -0.10 -17.53 -5.70
N MET A 43 1.03 -16.85 -5.49
CA MET A 43 2.22 -17.02 -6.34
C MET A 43 2.94 -18.35 -6.12
N ILE A 44 2.95 -18.87 -4.89
CA ILE A 44 3.61 -20.14 -4.55
C ILE A 44 2.84 -21.32 -5.15
N ASN A 45 1.51 -21.31 -5.07
CA ASN A 45 0.68 -22.42 -5.56
C ASN A 45 0.22 -22.26 -7.01
N GLY A 46 0.20 -21.02 -7.52
CA GLY A 46 -0.16 -20.70 -8.89
C GLY A 46 1.08 -20.38 -9.73
N SER A 47 1.19 -19.12 -10.16
CA SER A 47 2.33 -18.65 -10.94
C SER A 47 2.53 -17.14 -10.77
N ILE A 48 3.79 -16.71 -10.71
CA ILE A 48 4.18 -15.29 -10.73
C ILE A 48 3.60 -14.56 -11.95
N ALA A 49 3.46 -15.25 -13.09
CA ALA A 49 2.96 -14.64 -14.34
C ALA A 49 1.52 -14.13 -14.23
N LEU A 50 0.71 -14.78 -13.39
CA LEU A 50 -0.71 -14.47 -13.20
C LEU A 50 -0.94 -13.27 -12.28
N GLU A 51 0.10 -12.78 -11.60
CA GLU A 51 -0.01 -11.59 -10.76
C GLU A 51 -0.42 -10.37 -11.59
N ALA A 52 -1.55 -9.77 -11.23
CA ALA A 52 -2.09 -8.61 -11.92
C ALA A 52 -1.25 -7.34 -11.66
N ASN A 53 -0.64 -7.23 -10.48
CA ASN A 53 0.21 -6.10 -10.16
C ASN A 53 1.58 -6.23 -10.85
N VAL A 54 1.77 -5.46 -11.92
CA VAL A 54 2.99 -5.47 -12.74
C VAL A 54 4.25 -5.18 -11.91
N VAL A 55 4.17 -4.29 -10.92
CA VAL A 55 5.32 -3.95 -10.06
C VAL A 55 5.69 -5.13 -9.18
N ILE A 56 4.71 -5.74 -8.50
CA ILE A 56 4.95 -6.92 -7.65
C ILE A 56 5.45 -8.09 -8.50
N ARG A 57 4.85 -8.31 -9.67
CA ARG A 57 5.29 -9.33 -10.62
C ARG A 57 6.74 -9.15 -11.04
N HIS A 58 7.12 -7.93 -11.43
CA HIS A 58 8.50 -7.63 -11.81
C HIS A 58 9.46 -7.86 -10.63
N LEU A 59 9.13 -7.36 -9.44
CA LEU A 59 9.94 -7.58 -8.23
C LEU A 59 10.07 -9.07 -7.88
N ALA A 60 9.01 -9.86 -8.05
CA ALA A 60 9.01 -11.29 -7.79
C ALA A 60 9.88 -12.06 -8.78
N TYR A 61 9.93 -11.64 -10.06
CA TYR A 61 10.85 -12.23 -11.05
C TYR A 61 12.32 -11.91 -10.76
N GLU A 62 12.62 -10.67 -10.38
CA GLU A 62 14.01 -10.22 -10.19
C GLU A 62 14.59 -10.64 -8.84
N LEU A 63 13.80 -10.55 -7.77
CA LEU A 63 14.27 -10.74 -6.39
C LEU A 63 13.76 -12.04 -5.76
N GLY A 64 12.78 -12.69 -6.38
CA GLY A 64 12.05 -13.82 -5.82
C GLY A 64 10.74 -13.42 -5.14
N ILE A 65 9.84 -14.40 -5.01
CA ILE A 65 8.45 -14.20 -4.54
C ILE A 65 8.40 -13.48 -3.18
N PHE A 66 9.08 -14.04 -2.17
CA PHE A 66 9.05 -13.49 -0.80
C PHE A 66 9.51 -12.03 -0.70
N PRO A 67 10.74 -11.67 -1.10
CA PRO A 67 11.23 -10.31 -1.01
C PRO A 67 10.50 -9.37 -1.98
N GLY A 68 10.10 -9.87 -3.17
CA GLY A 68 9.40 -9.07 -4.17
C GLY A 68 8.04 -8.58 -3.69
N VAL A 69 7.21 -9.48 -3.14
CA VAL A 69 5.91 -9.09 -2.55
C VAL A 69 6.12 -8.19 -1.34
N PHE A 70 7.10 -8.47 -0.48
CA PHE A 70 7.37 -7.67 0.72
C PHE A 70 7.73 -6.22 0.38
N ILE A 71 8.65 -6.02 -0.57
CA ILE A 71 9.05 -4.69 -1.04
C ILE A 71 7.85 -3.97 -1.67
N GLY A 72 7.04 -4.66 -2.46
CA GLY A 72 5.83 -4.08 -3.05
C GLY A 72 4.86 -3.52 -2.00
N LYS A 73 4.62 -4.26 -0.91
CA LYS A 73 3.76 -3.77 0.19
C LYS A 73 4.40 -2.62 0.97
N LEU A 74 5.72 -2.63 1.18
CA LEU A 74 6.42 -1.51 1.79
C LEU A 74 6.31 -0.23 0.95
N LEU A 75 6.45 -0.34 -0.37
CA LEU A 75 6.28 0.79 -1.28
C LEU A 75 4.87 1.36 -1.18
N GLN A 76 3.84 0.52 -1.11
CA GLN A 76 2.46 0.96 -0.96
C GLN A 76 2.21 1.71 0.36
N LEU A 77 2.74 1.20 1.48
CA LEU A 77 2.67 1.90 2.78
C LEU A 77 3.39 3.25 2.72
N PHE A 78 4.57 3.29 2.10
CA PHE A 78 5.35 4.51 1.92
C PHE A 78 4.61 5.53 1.04
N SER A 79 3.97 5.09 -0.04
CA SER A 79 3.08 5.93 -0.85
C SER A 79 1.96 6.52 -0.02
N GLY A 80 1.32 5.74 0.85
CA GLY A 80 0.30 6.24 1.77
C GLY A 80 0.82 7.38 2.65
N VAL A 81 2.03 7.26 3.19
CA VAL A 81 2.65 8.29 4.04
C VAL A 81 2.96 9.54 3.21
N ALA A 82 3.58 9.36 2.04
CA ALA A 82 3.94 10.45 1.14
C ALA A 82 2.72 11.26 0.69
N PHE A 83 1.64 10.59 0.27
CA PHE A 83 0.42 11.27 -0.15
C PHE A 83 -0.30 11.97 1.01
N CYS A 84 -0.33 11.37 2.21
CA CYS A 84 -0.85 12.05 3.40
C CYS A 84 -0.02 13.27 3.79
N ALA A 85 1.29 13.25 3.55
CA ALA A 85 2.17 14.39 3.78
C ALA A 85 1.84 15.58 2.87
N LEU A 86 1.44 15.31 1.62
CA LEU A 86 1.12 16.33 0.63
C LEU A 86 -0.20 17.06 0.94
N SER A 87 -1.23 16.36 1.42
CA SER A 87 -2.53 16.97 1.73
C SER A 87 -3.25 16.31 2.91
N ARG A 88 -3.61 17.14 3.90
CA ARG A 88 -4.40 16.71 5.07
C ARG A 88 -5.84 16.33 4.70
N GLU A 89 -6.44 17.07 3.77
CA GLU A 89 -7.83 16.89 3.37
C GLU A 89 -8.02 15.58 2.60
N LEU A 90 -7.04 15.23 1.76
CA LEU A 90 -7.06 14.02 0.97
C LEU A 90 -6.61 12.78 1.76
N SER A 91 -5.96 12.94 2.91
CA SER A 91 -5.37 11.83 3.68
C SER A 91 -6.37 10.71 3.96
N ARG A 92 -7.62 11.03 4.34
CA ARG A 92 -8.66 10.02 4.58
C ARG A 92 -9.02 9.24 3.31
N ALA A 93 -9.19 9.93 2.19
CA ALA A 93 -9.55 9.32 0.92
C ALA A 93 -8.43 8.42 0.41
N ILE A 94 -7.18 8.85 0.53
CA ILE A 94 -5.99 8.08 0.17
C ILE A 94 -5.92 6.79 1.00
N LEU A 95 -6.06 6.87 2.32
CA LEU A 95 -6.02 5.69 3.18
C LEU A 95 -7.13 4.69 2.85
N LEU A 96 -8.35 5.18 2.63
CA LEU A 96 -9.49 4.34 2.22
C LEU A 96 -9.24 3.68 0.87
N LEU A 97 -8.68 4.41 -0.10
CA LEU A 97 -8.34 3.88 -1.41
C LEU A 97 -7.31 2.74 -1.30
N LEU A 98 -6.25 2.94 -0.52
CA LEU A 98 -5.21 1.92 -0.33
C LEU A 98 -5.76 0.68 0.39
N ILE A 99 -6.62 0.86 1.40
CA ILE A 99 -7.32 -0.26 2.05
C ILE A 99 -8.19 -1.01 1.05
N LEU A 100 -8.97 -0.30 0.22
CA LEU A 100 -9.83 -0.91 -0.78
C LEU A 100 -9.01 -1.71 -1.80
N LEU A 101 -7.88 -1.19 -2.24
CA LEU A 101 -6.96 -1.90 -3.14
C LEU A 101 -6.42 -3.19 -2.53
N ASN A 102 -6.04 -3.17 -1.24
CA ASN A 102 -5.63 -4.40 -0.54
C ASN A 102 -6.77 -5.42 -0.48
N LEU A 103 -7.99 -4.98 -0.14
CA LEU A 103 -9.16 -5.87 -0.07
C LEU A 103 -9.50 -6.47 -1.44
N LEU A 104 -9.39 -5.68 -2.52
CA LEU A 104 -9.58 -6.17 -3.88
C LEU A 104 -8.51 -7.22 -4.24
N ALA A 105 -7.25 -6.94 -3.93
CA ALA A 105 -6.15 -7.89 -4.18
C ALA A 105 -6.33 -9.19 -3.40
N ILE A 106 -6.70 -9.10 -2.11
CA ILE A 106 -7.05 -10.26 -1.28
C ILE A 106 -8.17 -11.07 -1.94
N PHE A 107 -9.24 -10.42 -2.37
CA PHE A 107 -10.36 -11.09 -3.02
C PHE A 107 -9.93 -11.82 -4.30
N ILE A 108 -9.16 -11.14 -5.17
CA ILE A 108 -8.65 -11.75 -6.40
C ILE A 108 -7.76 -12.95 -6.09
N ASN A 109 -6.80 -12.80 -5.18
CA ASN A 109 -5.82 -13.84 -4.82
C ASN A 109 -6.42 -15.04 -4.08
N THR A 110 -7.66 -14.93 -3.57
CA THR A 110 -8.34 -16.01 -2.83
C THR A 110 -9.42 -16.70 -3.65
N VAL A 111 -10.04 -15.99 -4.59
CA VAL A 111 -11.10 -16.53 -5.45
C VAL A 111 -10.55 -17.11 -6.75
N TYR A 112 -9.46 -16.55 -7.27
CA TYR A 112 -8.77 -16.98 -8.50
C TYR A 112 -7.40 -17.56 -8.19
#